data_AF-A0A6P7H641-F1
#
_entry.id   AF-A0A6P7H641-F1
#
_cell.length_a   1.000
_cell.length_b   1.000
_cell.length_c   1.000
_cell.angle_alpha   90.00
_cell.angle_beta   90.00
_cell.angle_gamma   90.00
#
_symmetry.space_group_name_H-M   'P 1'
#
loop_
_entity.id
_entity.type
_entity.pdbx_description
1 polymer ?
#
loop_
_entity_poly.entity_id
_entity_poly.type
_entity_poly.pdbx_seq_one_letter_code
_entity_poly.pdbx_strand_id
1 'polypeptide(L)'
;FEFNSTFPLWDVRIDAANNYWGVNTSLAVRGRIKDQSDDPRLLEVIYAPYYMNNQTILDGKCPPGWELVGETCYMYVGAPMTFWEAKAFCQ
;
A
#
# COMPACT_ATOMS: atom_id res chain seq x y z
N PHE A 1 -23.77 1.12 -17.01
CA PHE A 1 -22.43 0.51 -17.02
C PHE A 1 -22.42 -0.59 -15.97
N GLU A 2 -22.61 -1.83 -16.40
CA GLU A 2 -22.45 -3.00 -15.52
C GLU A 2 -20.97 -3.40 -15.57
N PHE A 3 -20.30 -3.35 -14.42
CA PHE A 3 -18.94 -3.86 -14.27
C PHE A 3 -19.04 -5.37 -14.06
N ASN A 4 -18.87 -6.15 -15.13
CA ASN A 4 -18.82 -7.61 -15.06
C ASN A 4 -17.36 -8.05 -15.03
N SER A 5 -16.76 -8.08 -13.84
CA SER A 5 -15.40 -8.58 -13.64
C SER A 5 -15.44 -9.83 -12.76
N THR A 6 -15.20 -11.00 -13.36
CA THR A 6 -14.98 -12.26 -12.64
C THR A 6 -13.54 -12.33 -12.13
N PHE A 7 -13.12 -11.36 -11.31
CA PHE A 7 -11.87 -11.50 -10.57
C PHE A 7 -12.09 -12.53 -9.46
N PRO A 8 -11.23 -13.55 -9.33
CA PRO A 8 -11.29 -14.49 -8.23
C PRO A 8 -11.26 -13.72 -6.90
N LEU A 9 -12.12 -14.02 -5.93
CA LEU A 9 -12.20 -13.26 -4.65
C LEU A 9 -10.86 -13.10 -3.91
N TRP A 10 -9.89 -13.99 -4.15
CA TRP A 10 -8.53 -13.87 -3.61
C TRP A 10 -7.66 -12.83 -4.33
N ASP A 11 -7.97 -12.51 -5.58
CA ASP A 11 -7.35 -11.50 -6.45
C ASP A 11 -7.96 -10.08 -6.24
N VAL A 12 -8.98 -9.98 -5.38
CA VAL A 12 -9.72 -8.73 -5.09
C VAL A 12 -9.17 -8.03 -3.84
N ARG A 13 -8.21 -8.62 -3.13
CA ARG A 13 -7.67 -8.08 -1.88
C ARG A 13 -6.35 -7.37 -2.12
N ILE A 14 -6.11 -6.32 -1.37
CA ILE A 14 -4.83 -5.61 -1.41
C ILE A 14 -3.86 -6.36 -0.49
N ASP A 15 -2.85 -6.99 -1.07
CA ASP A 15 -1.75 -7.56 -0.30
C ASP A 15 -0.79 -6.43 0.11
N ALA A 16 -0.83 -6.10 1.40
CA ALA A 16 0.05 -5.15 2.06
C ALA A 16 0.84 -5.85 3.19
N ALA A 17 0.93 -7.18 3.15
CA ALA A 17 1.71 -7.94 4.09
C ALA A 17 3.19 -7.62 3.88
N ASN A 18 3.94 -7.68 4.98
CA ASN A 18 5.36 -7.32 5.02
C ASN A 18 5.64 -5.87 4.60
N ASN A 19 4.67 -4.96 4.75
CA ASN A 19 4.95 -3.53 4.71
C ASN A 19 5.47 -3.03 6.05
N TYR A 20 6.19 -1.91 6.04
CA TYR A 20 6.53 -1.14 7.24
C TYR A 20 5.66 0.10 7.34
N TRP A 21 4.98 0.21 8.47
CA TRP A 21 3.99 1.25 8.72
C TRP A 21 4.48 2.35 9.66
N GLY A 22 5.76 2.29 10.07
CA GLY A 22 6.36 3.27 10.99
C GLY A 22 5.84 3.18 12.43
N VAL A 23 5.02 2.18 12.74
CA VAL A 23 4.40 1.97 14.05
C VAL A 23 4.44 0.49 14.41
N ASN A 24 4.46 0.19 15.71
CA ASN A 24 4.64 -1.17 16.23
C ASN A 24 3.35 -1.80 16.79
N THR A 25 2.21 -1.12 16.71
CA THR A 25 0.93 -1.64 17.22
C THR A 25 -0.07 -1.83 16.10
N SER A 26 -0.78 -2.96 16.11
CA SER A 26 -1.73 -3.31 15.03
C SER A 26 -2.89 -2.31 14.97
N LEU A 27 -3.27 -1.70 16.10
CA LEU A 27 -4.27 -0.63 16.14
C LEU A 27 -3.81 0.61 15.37
N ALA A 28 -2.55 1.03 15.53
CA ALA A 28 -2.01 2.18 14.81
C ALA A 28 -1.79 1.88 13.32
N VAL A 29 -1.42 0.64 12.96
CA VAL A 29 -1.36 0.21 11.55
C VAL A 29 -2.75 0.25 10.93
N ARG A 30 -3.74 -0.39 11.58
CA ARG A 30 -5.12 -0.43 11.09
C ARG A 30 -5.74 0.96 10.97
N GLY A 31 -5.43 1.89 11.89
CA GLY A 31 -5.89 3.28 11.79
C GLY A 31 -5.34 4.07 10.60
N ARG A 32 -4.33 3.56 9.89
CA ARG A 32 -3.79 4.15 8.64
C ARG A 32 -4.36 3.50 7.38
N ILE A 33 -5.15 2.44 7.53
CA ILE A 33 -5.71 1.65 6.44
C ILE A 33 -7.21 1.97 6.37
N LYS A 34 -7.70 2.26 5.17
CA LYS A 34 -9.13 2.38 4.89
C LYS A 34 -9.55 1.19 4.05
N ASP A 35 -10.25 0.23 4.64
CA ASP A 35 -10.56 -1.06 4.00
C ASP A 35 -12.02 -1.50 4.15
N GLN A 36 -12.31 -2.73 3.74
CA GLN A 36 -13.63 -3.36 3.85
C GLN A 36 -14.21 -3.33 5.27
N SER A 37 -13.37 -3.31 6.31
CA SER A 37 -13.84 -3.26 7.69
C SER A 37 -14.38 -1.88 8.09
N ASP A 38 -14.02 -0.83 7.36
CA ASP A 38 -14.57 0.52 7.52
C ASP A 38 -15.80 0.77 6.64
N ASP A 39 -15.80 0.24 5.42
CA ASP A 39 -16.90 0.34 4.45
C ASP A 39 -16.97 -0.96 3.64
N PRO A 40 -18.08 -1.73 3.70
CA PRO A 40 -18.22 -3.02 3.02
C PRO A 40 -18.00 -2.99 1.50
N ARG A 41 -18.03 -1.81 0.88
CA ARG A 41 -17.81 -1.60 -0.57
C ARG A 41 -16.34 -1.50 -0.94
N LEU A 42 -15.44 -1.36 0.03
CA LEU A 42 -14.00 -1.27 -0.18
C LEU A 42 -13.36 -2.66 -0.23
N LEU A 43 -12.16 -2.72 -0.79
CA LEU A 43 -11.35 -3.95 -0.82
C LEU A 43 -10.78 -4.25 0.57
N GLU A 44 -10.70 -5.53 0.92
CA GLU A 44 -9.97 -5.96 2.12
C GLU A 44 -8.46 -5.72 1.91
N VAL A 45 -7.80 -5.25 2.96
CA VAL A 45 -6.34 -5.03 2.98
C VAL A 45 -5.70 -6.02 3.95
N ILE A 46 -4.87 -6.92 3.42
CA ILE A 46 -4.10 -7.86 4.23
C ILE A 46 -2.82 -7.16 4.65
N TYR A 47 -2.75 -6.67 5.89
CA TYR A 47 -1.58 -5.90 6.38
C TYR A 47 -0.67 -6.68 7.33
N ALA A 48 -1.07 -7.89 7.75
CA ALA A 48 -0.34 -8.72 8.70
C ALA A 48 0.23 -9.97 7.99
N PRO A 49 1.49 -10.38 8.28
CA PRO A 49 2.44 -9.74 9.20
C PRO A 49 2.95 -8.39 8.65
N TYR A 50 3.42 -7.50 9.52
CA TYR A 50 4.08 -6.26 9.12
C TYR A 50 5.43 -6.12 9.82
N TYR A 51 6.34 -5.36 9.21
CA TYR A 51 7.65 -5.12 9.80
C TYR A 51 7.55 -4.17 10.99
N MET A 52 8.09 -4.59 12.13
CA MET A 52 8.10 -3.82 13.38
C MET A 52 9.23 -2.78 13.45
N ASN A 53 10.24 -2.93 12.60
CA ASN A 53 11.36 -2.01 12.48
C ASN A 53 11.72 -1.82 11.00
N ASN A 54 12.56 -0.83 10.73
CA ASN A 54 12.99 -0.45 9.39
C ASN A 54 14.25 -1.19 8.91
N GLN A 55 14.81 -2.12 9.70
CA GLN A 55 16.14 -2.70 9.44
C GLN A 55 16.18 -3.50 8.13
N THR A 56 15.09 -4.17 7.76
CA THR A 56 15.01 -4.99 6.53
C THR A 56 14.63 -4.20 5.28
N ILE A 57 14.31 -2.91 5.41
CA ILE A 57 13.71 -2.09 4.33
C ILE A 57 14.62 -0.91 3.96
N LEU A 58 15.51 -0.53 4.87
CA LEU A 58 16.52 0.47 4.59
C LEU A 58 17.66 -0.18 3.80
N ASP A 59 17.63 -0.05 2.48
CA ASP A 59 18.83 -0.21 1.64
C ASP A 59 19.77 1.02 1.77
N GLY A 60 19.46 1.95 2.69
CA GLY A 60 20.23 3.16 3.01
C GLY A 60 20.21 4.25 1.94
N LYS A 61 19.71 3.95 0.74
CA LYS A 61 19.74 4.86 -0.42
C LYS A 61 18.39 5.48 -0.76
N CYS A 62 17.28 4.81 -0.45
CA CYS A 62 15.93 5.27 -0.74
C CYS A 62 15.03 5.27 0.51
N PRO A 63 13.98 6.11 0.56
CA PRO A 63 12.98 6.03 1.62
C PRO A 63 12.26 4.67 1.61
N PRO A 64 11.71 4.20 2.74
CA PRO A 64 10.95 2.95 2.78
C PRO A 64 9.78 2.95 1.79
N GLY A 65 9.59 1.84 1.08
CA GLY A 65 8.57 1.70 0.03
C GLY A 65 8.98 2.26 -1.34
N TRP A 66 10.22 2.72 -1.47
CA TRP A 66 10.82 3.13 -2.73
C TRP A 66 11.91 2.13 -3.16
N GLU A 67 11.95 1.83 -4.45
CA GLU A 67 12.95 0.98 -5.08
C GLU A 67 14.02 1.81 -5.76
N LEU A 68 15.29 1.46 -5.54
CA LEU A 68 16.41 2.12 -6.21
C LEU A 68 16.59 1.53 -7.61
N VAL A 69 16.42 2.36 -8.64
CA VAL A 69 16.75 2.01 -10.03
C VAL A 69 17.85 2.96 -10.51
N GLY A 70 19.06 2.43 -10.64
CA GLY A 70 20.26 3.23 -10.91
C GLY A 70 20.58 4.15 -9.72
N GLU A 71 20.46 5.46 -9.93
CA GLU A 71 20.69 6.49 -8.90
C GLU A 71 19.39 7.18 -8.45
N THR A 72 18.23 6.71 -8.90
CA THR A 72 16.93 7.32 -8.62
C THR A 72 16.01 6.37 -7.88
N CYS A 73 15.33 6.88 -6.86
CA CYS A 73 14.31 6.14 -6.12
C CYS A 73 12.95 6.27 -6.82
N TYR A 74 12.26 5.15 -7.02
CA TYR A 74 10.91 5.10 -7.58
C TYR A 74 9.95 4.44 -6.61
N MET A 75 8.69 4.86 -6.60
CA MET A 75 7.62 4.18 -5.89
C MET A 75 6.45 3.92 -6.84
N TYR A 76 5.74 2.81 -6.62
CA TYR A 76 4.51 2.51 -7.33
C TYR A 76 3.30 2.74 -6.42
N VAL A 77 2.31 3.48 -6.92
CA VAL A 77 1.04 3.75 -6.23
C VAL A 77 -0.09 3.23 -7.10
N GLY A 78 -0.65 2.07 -6.72
CA GLY A 78 -1.72 1.40 -7.47
C GLY A 78 -3.13 1.97 -7.27
N ALA A 79 -3.26 3.17 -6.70
CA ALA A 79 -4.56 3.77 -6.44
C ALA A 79 -5.13 4.45 -7.71
N PRO A 80 -6.43 4.27 -8.03
CA PRO A 80 -7.04 4.91 -9.18
C PRO A 80 -7.13 6.43 -8.97
N MET A 81 -6.50 7.18 -9.87
CA MET A 81 -6.46 8.63 -9.83
C MET A 81 -6.28 9.20 -11.24
N THR A 82 -6.69 10.45 -11.44
CA THR A 82 -6.39 11.20 -12.66
C THR A 82 -4.90 11.54 -12.74
N PHE A 83 -4.42 11.88 -13.93
CA PHE A 83 -3.04 12.34 -14.11
C PHE A 83 -2.68 13.53 -13.19
N TRP A 84 -3.61 14.47 -13.00
CA TRP A 84 -3.36 15.67 -12.18
C TRP A 84 -3.30 15.36 -10.70
N GLU A 85 -4.15 14.46 -10.21
CA GLU A 85 -4.10 13.95 -8.83
C GLU A 85 -2.80 13.17 -8.59
N ALA A 86 -2.39 12.32 -9.54
CA ALA A 86 -1.12 11.59 -9.46
C ALA A 86 0.07 12.53 -9.41
N LYS A 87 0.10 13.55 -10.26
CA LYS A 87 1.16 14.55 -10.27
C LYS A 87 1.21 15.31 -8.95
N ALA A 88 0.07 15.74 -8.43
CA ALA A 88 -0.01 16.47 -7.16
C ALA A 88 0.39 15.59 -5.96
N PHE A 89 0.10 14.29 -5.99
CA PHE A 89 0.51 13.34 -4.97
C PHE A 89 2.04 13.17 -4.90
N CYS A 90 2.71 13.15 -6.06
CA CYS A 90 4.17 12.94 -6.15
C CYS A 90 5.01 14.22 -5.94
N GLN A 91 4.40 15.40 -5.81
CA GLN A 91 5.07 16.69 -5.59
C GLN A 91 5.32 16.95 -4.09
#